data_AF-A0A9W6EP60-F1
#
_entry.id   AF-A0A9W6EP60-F1
#
_cell.length_a   1.000
_cell.length_b   1.000
_cell.length_c   1.000
_cell.angle_alpha   90.00
_cell.angle_beta   90.00
_cell.angle_gamma   90.00
#
_symmetry.space_group_name_H-M   'P 1'
#
loop_
_entity.id
_entity.type
_entity.pdbx_description
1 polymer ?
#
loop_
_entity_poly.entity_id
_entity_poly.type
_entity_poly.pdbx_seq_one_letter_code
_entity_poly.pdbx_strand_id
1 'polypeptide(L)'
;MSRPQLARKDKQAAADAIWLEAECASQMSCRSVGTDTTTFRSCSIWSISSVVTIESTSPGPLVRSFSIPLYQESVVLLEKYLRDITYIHHVVLSGPLRTMVDNIYNDIEHKAPVSPGQVALLLSILSSAMYTWTRKDSENAPFATPSKMNATSSLWVKATLDLLDHCRRQSLQSIEAIQAMIIISFVIANLEGITARFRDLLSTAITAARELSLHKVDHQPEIEGREETHADSVDAELKRRVWWYLVATDWMASQFPGPHRGTYSINPLHMVVLKPRNVDDESFMYGIPIVDRPMEQPTEISYSLQRIKLAEICREVIDSSSLTTFNDGNMESGWLLGVDQRIVTFIGQLPQFFRLDGDALDSLNAKYPNIAPGIMIQRYIINSLVHSQRCRLHLPYLARGLVEPMYAPSREACLEAARCVIQAERMLASEDIPFVLTRLKFSGILQCVGIAITALFLDMCLSQEPVPRQARRAEVVDACGILRDATKDSPVAIKLLESFQRVVRKHDMSVSEVISESLCADNSSSSLTDIIANEQDNIPALPHLDEIWQSSQTDANIQTFDWDALFLELDCPMLSS
;
A
#
# COMPACT_ATOMS: atom_id res chain seq x y z
N MET A 1 24.45 49.63 -29.84
CA MET A 1 24.71 48.25 -29.40
C MET A 1 24.34 47.29 -30.51
N SER A 2 25.20 46.33 -30.84
CA SER A 2 24.90 45.30 -31.83
C SER A 2 23.91 44.27 -31.26
N ARG A 3 23.01 43.72 -32.10
CA ARG A 3 22.03 42.67 -31.73
C ARG A 3 22.57 41.55 -30.81
N PRO A 4 23.81 41.04 -30.97
CA PRO A 4 24.38 40.01 -30.10
C PRO A 4 24.65 40.49 -28.66
N GLN A 5 24.96 41.78 -28.46
CA GLN A 5 25.19 42.34 -27.12
C GLN A 5 23.89 42.54 -26.34
N LEU A 6 22.78 42.81 -27.03
CA LEU A 6 21.45 42.93 -26.43
C LEU A 6 20.95 41.57 -25.95
N ALA A 7 21.03 40.54 -26.81
CA ALA A 7 20.66 39.17 -26.47
C ALA A 7 21.46 38.61 -25.27
N ARG A 8 22.73 38.98 -25.13
CA ARG A 8 23.57 38.57 -23.99
C ARG A 8 23.17 39.29 -22.69
N LYS A 9 22.78 40.57 -22.76
CA LYS A 9 22.24 41.31 -21.61
C LYS A 9 20.88 40.80 -21.16
N ASP A 10 20.00 40.47 -22.11
CA ASP A 10 18.67 39.94 -21.82
C ASP A 10 18.75 38.57 -21.13
N LYS A 11 19.68 37.70 -21.57
CA LYS A 11 19.98 36.43 -20.89
C LYS A 11 20.51 36.63 -19.47
N GLN A 12 21.40 37.59 -19.25
CA GLN A 12 21.93 37.88 -17.91
C GLN A 12 20.84 38.44 -16.99
N ALA A 13 20.03 39.37 -17.46
CA ALA A 13 18.92 39.93 -16.69
C ALA A 13 17.88 38.87 -16.31
N ALA A 14 17.60 37.92 -17.21
CA ALA A 14 16.74 36.77 -16.91
C ALA A 14 17.37 35.85 -15.85
N ALA A 15 18.67 35.56 -15.94
CA ALA A 15 19.39 34.77 -14.94
C ALA A 15 19.41 35.45 -13.55
N ASP A 16 19.65 36.77 -13.51
CA ASP A 16 19.64 37.55 -12.27
C ASP A 16 18.23 37.61 -11.65
N ALA A 17 17.18 37.71 -12.48
CA ALA A 17 15.79 37.66 -12.03
C ALA A 17 15.41 36.29 -11.43
N ILE A 18 15.83 35.19 -12.08
CA ILE A 18 15.64 33.83 -11.57
C ILE A 18 16.39 33.63 -10.24
N TRP A 19 17.62 34.16 -10.15
CA TRP A 19 18.41 34.10 -8.92
C TRP A 19 17.75 34.89 -7.78
N LEU A 20 17.28 36.10 -8.04
CA LEU A 20 16.57 36.92 -7.06
C LEU A 20 15.24 36.28 -6.62
N GLU A 21 14.50 35.68 -7.54
CA GLU A 21 13.28 34.94 -7.23
C GLU A 21 13.57 33.74 -6.30
N ALA A 22 14.65 33.00 -6.57
CA ALA A 22 15.10 31.90 -5.71
C ALA A 22 15.53 32.39 -4.30
N GLU A 23 16.25 33.51 -4.22
CA GLU A 23 16.68 34.10 -2.94
C GLU A 23 15.47 34.58 -2.13
N CYS A 24 14.50 35.24 -2.77
CA CYS A 24 13.24 35.66 -2.13
C CYS A 24 12.38 34.47 -1.68
N ALA A 25 12.44 33.34 -2.40
CA ALA A 25 11.74 32.11 -2.05
C ALA A 25 12.46 31.29 -0.95
N SER A 26 13.72 31.60 -0.62
CA SER A 26 14.48 30.95 0.45
C SER A 26 13.93 31.37 1.84
N GLN A 27 12.79 30.78 2.21
CA GLN A 27 12.19 31.02 3.51
C GLN A 27 12.97 30.25 4.57
N MET A 28 13.87 30.94 5.27
CA MET A 28 14.50 30.43 6.49
C MET A 28 13.43 30.19 7.55
N SER A 29 13.23 28.94 7.97
CA SER A 29 12.32 28.58 9.06
C SER A 29 12.63 29.44 10.30
N CYS A 30 11.60 30.09 10.85
CA CYS A 30 11.74 31.03 11.93
C CYS A 30 12.24 30.30 13.19
N ARG A 31 13.52 30.47 13.54
CA ARG A 31 14.16 29.89 14.75
C ARG A 31 13.57 30.38 16.08
N SER A 32 12.52 31.22 16.06
CA SER A 32 11.89 31.77 17.26
C SER A 32 10.97 30.79 17.98
N VAL A 33 10.57 29.69 17.33
CA VAL A 33 9.79 28.63 17.97
C VAL A 33 10.78 27.67 18.65
N GLY A 34 10.74 27.58 19.98
CA GLY A 34 11.57 26.64 20.73
C GLY A 34 11.30 25.20 20.26
N THR A 35 12.34 24.52 19.78
CA THR A 35 12.24 23.15 19.30
C THR A 35 12.80 22.18 20.33
N ASP A 36 12.02 21.17 20.69
CA ASP A 36 12.49 20.04 21.50
C ASP A 36 13.75 19.43 20.88
N THR A 37 14.71 19.00 21.70
CA THR A 37 15.89 18.28 21.22
C THR A 37 15.65 16.77 21.31
N THR A 38 16.24 15.98 20.40
CA THR A 38 16.13 14.52 20.44
C THR A 38 17.42 13.87 20.90
N THR A 39 17.31 12.87 21.76
CA THR A 39 18.41 11.98 22.14
C THR A 39 18.02 10.54 21.84
N PHE A 40 19.03 9.69 21.62
CA PHE A 40 18.82 8.29 21.28
C PHE A 40 19.63 7.40 22.22
N ARG A 41 19.04 6.28 22.62
CA ARG A 41 19.70 5.27 23.46
C ARG A 41 19.33 3.87 23.01
N SER A 42 20.25 2.92 23.16
CA SER A 42 19.99 1.50 22.89
C SER A 42 19.74 0.73 24.19
N CYS A 43 18.70 -0.10 24.23
CA CYS A 43 18.46 -1.06 25.30
C CYS A 43 17.73 -2.29 24.75
N SER A 44 17.63 -3.37 25.54
CA SER A 44 16.93 -4.59 25.06
C SER A 44 15.50 -4.26 24.70
N ILE A 45 15.04 -4.81 23.58
CA ILE A 45 13.67 -4.67 23.06
C ILE A 45 12.60 -4.95 24.12
N TRP A 46 12.87 -5.84 25.08
CA TRP A 46 11.93 -6.21 26.16
C TRP A 46 11.97 -5.28 27.36
N SER A 47 12.99 -4.44 27.48
CA SER A 47 13.08 -3.40 28.50
C SER A 47 12.38 -2.10 28.07
N ILE A 48 11.96 -2.00 26.81
CA ILE A 48 11.31 -0.81 26.24
C ILE A 48 9.81 -0.91 26.49
N SER A 49 9.34 -0.31 27.59
CA SER A 49 7.90 -0.14 27.87
C SER A 49 7.31 1.05 27.13
N SER A 50 8.12 2.09 26.90
CA SER A 50 7.83 3.23 26.03
C SER A 50 9.06 3.54 25.20
N VAL A 51 8.89 3.61 23.88
CA VAL A 51 9.99 3.97 22.97
C VAL A 51 10.36 5.44 23.15
N VAL A 52 9.40 6.31 23.47
CA VAL A 52 9.63 7.75 23.66
C VAL A 52 9.46 8.10 25.14
N THR A 53 10.44 8.80 25.71
CA THR A 53 10.36 9.40 27.05
C THR A 53 10.72 10.88 26.97
N ILE A 54 9.93 11.73 27.63
CA ILE A 54 10.15 13.17 27.68
C ILE A 54 10.87 13.49 28.98
N GLU A 55 12.07 14.06 28.88
CA GLU A 55 12.87 14.51 30.01
C GLU A 55 12.80 16.04 30.11
N SER A 56 12.46 16.54 31.29
CA SER A 56 12.45 17.98 31.59
C SER A 56 13.72 18.35 32.36
N THR A 57 14.62 19.06 31.70
CA THR A 57 15.70 19.78 32.41
C THR A 57 15.14 21.13 32.84
N SER A 58 15.06 21.41 34.14
CA SER A 58 14.76 22.76 34.64
C SER A 58 16.08 23.54 34.86
N PRO A 59 16.32 24.71 34.22
CA PRO A 59 15.57 25.42 33.19
C PRO A 59 16.18 25.18 31.79
N GLY A 60 15.56 24.34 30.96
CA GLY A 60 16.07 23.98 29.63
C GLY A 60 14.97 23.47 28.71
N PRO A 61 15.26 23.32 27.40
CA PRO A 61 14.31 22.79 26.42
C PRO A 61 13.91 21.35 26.76
N LEU A 62 12.70 20.96 26.37
CA LEU A 62 12.25 19.56 26.50
C LEU A 62 13.13 18.66 25.64
N VAL A 63 13.59 17.55 26.22
CA VAL A 63 14.38 16.53 25.52
C VAL A 63 13.50 15.31 25.30
N ARG A 64 13.33 14.90 24.03
CA ARG A 64 12.66 13.65 23.67
C ARG A 64 13.71 12.56 23.49
N SER A 65 13.76 11.62 24.41
CA SER A 65 14.65 10.47 24.36
C SER A 65 13.95 9.28 23.69
N PHE A 66 14.54 8.78 22.62
CA PHE A 66 14.07 7.62 21.86
C PHE A 66 14.92 6.39 22.21
N SER A 67 14.26 5.31 22.62
CA SER A 67 14.89 4.03 22.93
C SER A 67 14.80 3.08 21.75
N ILE A 68 15.93 2.68 21.18
CA ILE A 68 16.00 1.67 20.11
C ILE A 68 16.48 0.32 20.70
N PRO A 69 16.21 -0.83 20.03
CA PRO A 69 16.66 -2.13 20.51
C PRO A 69 18.19 -2.22 20.60
N LEU A 70 18.71 -3.35 21.08
CA LEU A 70 20.15 -3.62 20.95
C LEU A 70 20.51 -3.82 19.47
N TYR A 71 21.77 -3.57 19.13
CA TYR A 71 22.29 -3.75 17.77
C TYR A 71 21.94 -5.13 17.20
N GLN A 72 22.23 -6.20 17.96
CA GLN A 72 21.96 -7.58 17.55
C GLN A 72 20.46 -7.85 17.31
N GLU A 73 19.59 -7.31 18.17
CA GLU A 73 18.14 -7.45 18.03
C GLU A 73 17.64 -6.70 16.77
N SER A 74 18.21 -5.52 16.50
CA SER A 74 17.87 -4.73 15.32
C SER A 74 18.35 -5.37 14.03
N VAL A 75 19.55 -5.97 14.01
CA VAL A 75 20.06 -6.70 12.84
C VAL A 75 19.16 -7.88 12.50
N VAL A 76 18.70 -8.65 13.50
CA VAL A 76 17.76 -9.76 13.27
C VAL A 76 16.47 -9.28 12.59
N LEU A 77 15.92 -8.15 13.04
CA LEU A 77 14.71 -7.57 12.47
C LEU A 77 14.92 -6.95 11.09
N LEU A 78 16.08 -6.30 10.90
CA LEU A 78 16.50 -5.76 9.62
C LEU A 78 16.62 -6.86 8.56
N GLU A 79 17.30 -7.96 8.88
CA GLU A 79 17.46 -9.09 7.95
C GLU A 79 16.13 -9.75 7.63
N LYS A 80 15.22 -9.85 8.62
CA LYS A 80 13.84 -10.28 8.34
C LYS A 80 13.15 -9.36 7.34
N TYR A 81 13.21 -8.04 7.54
CA TYR A 81 12.59 -7.07 6.62
C TYR A 81 13.16 -7.17 5.21
N LEU A 82 14.49 -7.26 5.08
CA LEU A 82 15.17 -7.38 3.79
C LEU A 82 14.81 -8.67 3.07
N ARG A 83 14.63 -9.78 3.80
CA ARG A 83 14.28 -11.07 3.22
C ARG A 83 12.79 -11.19 2.86
N ASP A 84 11.90 -10.71 3.72
CA ASP A 84 10.48 -11.05 3.68
C ASP A 84 9.54 -9.89 3.29
N ILE A 85 10.04 -8.65 3.16
CA ILE A 85 9.17 -7.46 3.01
C ILE A 85 9.66 -6.48 1.95
N THR A 86 10.98 -6.25 1.87
CA THR A 86 11.54 -5.17 1.02
C THR A 86 11.03 -5.21 -0.42
N TYR A 87 10.86 -6.41 -0.99
CA TYR A 87 10.44 -6.62 -2.38
C TYR A 87 9.03 -6.07 -2.71
N ILE A 88 8.20 -5.70 -1.73
CA ILE A 88 6.86 -5.13 -1.97
C ILE A 88 6.94 -3.64 -2.33
N HIS A 89 7.81 -2.88 -1.67
CA HIS A 89 7.98 -1.44 -1.92
C HIS A 89 9.32 -1.08 -2.55
N HIS A 90 10.36 -1.87 -2.27
CA HIS A 90 11.75 -1.75 -2.72
C HIS A 90 12.28 -0.32 -2.83
N VAL A 91 12.06 0.46 -1.78
CA VAL A 91 12.48 1.87 -1.67
C VAL A 91 13.81 2.05 -0.95
N VAL A 92 14.46 0.96 -0.52
CA VAL A 92 15.76 0.95 0.17
C VAL A 92 16.73 0.03 -0.56
N LEU A 93 18.03 0.28 -0.42
CA LEU A 93 19.09 -0.60 -0.91
C LEU A 93 19.71 -1.33 0.27
N SER A 94 19.85 -2.65 0.16
CA SER A 94 20.24 -3.51 1.29
C SER A 94 21.61 -3.18 1.89
N GLY A 95 22.63 -2.94 1.07
CA GLY A 95 23.98 -2.58 1.52
C GLY A 95 24.09 -1.22 2.22
N PRO A 96 23.65 -0.12 1.59
CA PRO A 96 23.59 1.20 2.23
C PRO A 96 22.77 1.20 3.53
N LEU A 97 21.67 0.44 3.57
CA LEU A 97 20.83 0.33 4.75
C LEU A 97 21.57 -0.33 5.93
N ARG A 98 22.29 -1.44 5.70
CA ARG A 98 23.11 -2.08 6.74
C ARG A 98 24.17 -1.13 7.29
N THR A 99 24.87 -0.43 6.40
CA THR A 99 25.88 0.57 6.76
C THR A 99 25.28 1.72 7.58
N MET A 100 24.09 2.19 7.22
CA MET A 100 23.38 3.22 7.98
C MET A 100 23.02 2.74 9.39
N VAL A 101 22.57 1.50 9.55
CA VAL A 101 22.30 0.93 10.88
C VAL A 101 23.58 0.84 11.71
N ASP A 102 24.68 0.35 11.15
CA ASP A 102 25.97 0.30 11.85
C ASP A 102 26.39 1.70 12.34
N ASN A 103 26.24 2.71 11.48
CA ASN A 103 26.57 4.10 11.82
C ASN A 103 25.67 4.66 12.94
N ILE A 104 24.36 4.41 12.91
CA ILE A 104 23.46 4.84 14.00
C ILE A 104 23.96 4.32 15.35
N TYR A 105 24.30 3.03 15.44
CA TYR A 105 24.73 2.43 16.70
C TYR A 105 26.12 2.92 17.13
N ASN A 106 27.05 3.08 16.19
CA ASN A 106 28.37 3.67 16.46
C ASN A 106 28.22 5.11 16.99
N ASP A 107 27.37 5.92 16.38
CA ASP A 107 27.14 7.31 16.80
C ASP A 107 26.51 7.39 18.19
N ILE A 108 25.56 6.49 18.52
CA ILE A 108 24.98 6.39 19.86
C ILE A 108 26.04 6.05 20.91
N GLU A 109 26.91 5.07 20.63
CA GLU A 109 27.97 4.64 21.54
C GLU A 109 28.97 5.77 21.81
N HIS A 110 29.36 6.50 20.76
CA HIS A 110 30.32 7.61 20.84
C HIS A 110 29.68 8.96 21.22
N LYS A 111 28.37 8.99 21.49
CA LYS A 111 27.58 10.21 21.76
C LYS A 111 27.72 11.27 20.67
N ALA A 112 27.84 10.84 19.42
CA ALA A 112 27.87 11.69 18.24
C ALA A 112 26.43 12.11 17.83
N PRO A 113 26.29 13.15 16.97
CA PRO A 113 24.98 13.55 16.45
C PRO A 113 24.36 12.44 15.59
N VAL A 114 23.17 11.97 15.96
CA VAL A 114 22.43 10.93 15.21
C VAL A 114 21.31 11.59 14.40
N SER A 115 21.16 11.19 13.13
CA SER A 115 20.09 11.72 12.27
C SER A 115 18.71 11.19 12.68
N PRO A 116 17.74 12.07 13.03
CA PRO A 116 16.38 11.65 13.32
C PRO A 116 15.68 10.93 12.15
N GLY A 117 15.99 11.31 10.91
CA GLY A 117 15.43 10.66 9.71
C GLY A 117 15.91 9.23 9.54
N GLN A 118 17.19 8.96 9.80
CA GLN A 118 17.76 7.62 9.74
C GLN A 118 17.20 6.71 10.84
N VAL A 119 17.04 7.25 12.06
CA VAL A 119 16.39 6.51 13.14
C VAL A 119 14.92 6.25 12.82
N ALA A 120 14.18 7.21 12.26
CA ALA A 120 12.80 7.00 11.83
C ALA A 120 12.68 5.86 10.80
N LEU A 121 13.62 5.77 9.85
CA LEU A 121 13.69 4.67 8.90
C LEU A 121 13.92 3.34 9.61
N LEU A 122 14.91 3.25 10.52
CA LEU A 122 15.13 2.05 11.32
C LEU A 122 13.86 1.66 12.09
N LEU A 123 13.23 2.58 12.82
CA LEU A 123 12.00 2.27 13.58
C LEU A 123 10.86 1.76 12.69
N SER A 124 10.70 2.33 11.50
CA SER A 124 9.69 1.88 10.53
C SER A 124 9.94 0.44 10.08
N ILE A 125 11.20 0.10 9.79
CA ILE A 125 11.63 -1.25 9.40
C ILE A 125 11.38 -2.25 10.54
N LEU A 126 11.80 -1.90 11.75
CA LEU A 126 11.59 -2.72 12.94
C LEU A 126 10.09 -2.98 13.17
N SER A 127 9.25 -1.94 13.07
CA SER A 127 7.80 -2.08 13.22
C SER A 127 7.19 -3.04 12.19
N SER A 128 7.65 -2.97 10.93
CA SER A 128 7.19 -3.82 9.84
C SER A 128 7.62 -5.28 10.01
N ALA A 129 8.88 -5.52 10.41
CA ALA A 129 9.39 -6.85 10.72
C ALA A 129 8.67 -7.48 11.92
N MET A 130 8.38 -6.69 12.97
CA MET A 130 7.63 -7.16 14.13
C MET A 130 6.19 -7.50 13.81
N TYR A 131 5.52 -6.69 12.99
CA TYR A 131 4.12 -6.93 12.59
C TYR A 131 3.95 -8.24 11.80
N THR A 132 4.97 -8.59 11.01
CA THR A 132 5.01 -9.79 10.17
C THR A 132 5.79 -10.95 10.81
N TRP A 133 6.01 -10.92 12.13
CA TRP A 133 6.76 -11.96 12.81
C TRP A 133 5.99 -13.29 12.86
N THR A 134 6.68 -14.38 12.54
CA THR A 134 6.10 -15.72 12.42
C THR A 134 6.83 -16.74 13.28
N ARG A 135 6.24 -17.94 13.38
CA ARG A 135 6.88 -19.08 14.05
C ARG A 135 8.22 -19.47 13.43
N LYS A 136 8.38 -19.35 12.10
CA LYS A 136 9.65 -19.65 11.40
C LYS A 136 10.75 -18.66 11.80
N ASP A 137 10.40 -17.41 12.10
CA ASP A 137 11.37 -16.42 12.56
C ASP A 137 11.88 -16.72 13.98
N SER A 138 10.98 -17.21 14.85
CA SER A 138 11.32 -17.60 16.22
C SER A 138 12.31 -18.77 16.30
N GLU A 139 12.41 -19.62 15.27
CA GLU A 139 13.41 -20.70 15.20
C GLU A 139 14.84 -20.16 15.23
N ASN A 140 15.07 -19.00 14.61
CA ASN A 140 16.37 -18.33 14.55
C ASN A 140 16.55 -17.24 15.62
N ALA A 141 15.50 -16.92 16.36
CA ALA A 141 15.47 -15.87 17.37
C ALA A 141 14.56 -16.29 18.55
N PRO A 142 15.00 -17.25 19.39
CA PRO A 142 14.17 -17.85 20.44
C PRO A 142 13.78 -16.87 21.56
N PHE A 143 14.38 -15.69 21.60
CA PHE A 143 14.00 -14.62 22.52
C PHE A 143 12.63 -13.99 22.18
N ALA A 144 12.09 -14.25 20.99
CA ALA A 144 10.90 -13.62 20.45
C ALA A 144 9.81 -14.63 20.09
N THR A 145 8.56 -14.38 20.52
CA THR A 145 7.38 -15.15 20.10
C THR A 145 6.50 -14.33 19.16
N PRO A 146 5.77 -14.96 18.21
CA PRO A 146 4.93 -14.22 17.26
C PRO A 146 3.88 -13.33 17.93
N SER A 147 3.17 -13.85 18.93
CA SER A 147 2.17 -13.07 19.67
C SER A 147 2.79 -11.81 20.31
N LYS A 148 3.94 -11.95 20.97
CA LYS A 148 4.60 -10.84 21.67
C LYS A 148 5.16 -9.79 20.70
N MET A 149 5.79 -10.22 19.61
CA MET A 149 6.33 -9.33 18.58
C MET A 149 5.22 -8.56 17.88
N ASN A 150 4.18 -9.26 17.42
CA ASN A 150 3.05 -8.64 16.73
C ASN A 150 2.34 -7.63 17.64
N ALA A 151 2.11 -7.95 18.91
CA ALA A 151 1.48 -7.05 19.88
C ALA A 151 2.32 -5.80 20.17
N THR A 152 3.66 -5.92 20.14
CA THR A 152 4.58 -4.81 20.42
C THR A 152 4.81 -3.91 19.20
N SER A 153 4.47 -4.37 17.99
CA SER A 153 4.68 -3.61 16.74
C SER A 153 4.05 -2.21 16.78
N SER A 154 2.87 -2.07 17.40
CA SER A 154 2.13 -0.80 17.51
C SER A 154 2.89 0.29 18.29
N LEU A 155 3.71 -0.11 19.27
CA LEU A 155 4.57 0.80 20.03
C LEU A 155 5.60 1.46 19.12
N TRP A 156 6.21 0.68 18.23
CA TRP A 156 7.19 1.16 17.25
C TRP A 156 6.53 1.96 16.13
N VAL A 157 5.29 1.61 15.76
CA VAL A 157 4.50 2.43 14.82
C VAL A 157 4.31 3.83 15.40
N LYS A 158 3.84 3.93 16.65
CA LYS A 158 3.64 5.21 17.34
C LYS A 158 4.95 6.01 17.41
N ALA A 159 6.04 5.38 17.83
CA ALA A 159 7.33 6.04 17.95
C ALA A 159 7.87 6.58 16.62
N THR A 160 7.69 5.81 15.54
CA THR A 160 8.06 6.24 14.18
C THR A 160 7.29 7.51 13.81
N LEU A 161 5.98 7.54 14.05
CA LEU A 161 5.15 8.72 13.78
C LEU A 161 5.56 9.93 14.62
N ASP A 162 5.83 9.75 15.91
CA ASP A 162 6.28 10.82 16.81
C ASP A 162 7.62 11.44 16.34
N LEU A 163 8.54 10.60 15.85
CA LEU A 163 9.84 11.04 15.32
C LEU A 163 9.72 11.73 13.96
N LEU A 164 8.86 11.23 13.06
CA LEU A 164 8.58 11.86 11.77
C LEU A 164 7.92 13.22 11.94
N ASP A 165 6.98 13.33 12.89
CA ASP A 165 6.35 14.60 13.24
C ASP A 165 7.35 15.59 13.84
N HIS A 166 8.32 15.11 14.63
CA HIS A 166 9.45 15.92 15.06
C HIS A 166 10.31 16.41 13.87
N CYS A 167 10.69 15.53 12.94
CA CYS A 167 11.43 15.91 11.74
C CYS A 167 10.70 17.00 10.95
N ARG A 168 9.39 16.83 10.75
CA ARG A 168 8.52 17.79 10.07
C ARG A 168 8.51 19.16 10.76
N ARG A 169 8.31 19.20 12.08
CA ARG A 169 8.34 20.46 12.86
C ARG A 169 9.66 21.21 12.74
N GLN A 170 10.77 20.47 12.67
CA GLN A 170 12.10 21.05 12.53
C GLN A 170 12.51 21.32 11.08
N SER A 171 11.64 21.04 10.10
CA SER A 171 11.97 21.10 8.67
C SER A 171 13.18 20.22 8.30
N LEU A 172 13.40 19.14 9.05
CA LEU A 172 14.43 18.14 8.77
C LEU A 172 13.90 17.20 7.70
N GLN A 173 14.32 17.45 6.47
CA GLN A 173 13.96 16.61 5.33
C GLN A 173 15.14 15.73 4.94
N SER A 174 14.85 14.45 4.75
CA SER A 174 15.84 13.45 4.34
C SER A 174 15.16 12.36 3.52
N ILE A 175 15.93 11.67 2.67
CA ILE A 175 15.40 10.55 1.90
C ILE A 175 14.94 9.43 2.84
N GLU A 176 15.63 9.25 3.96
CA GLU A 176 15.33 8.26 4.98
C GLU A 176 13.99 8.54 5.68
N ALA A 177 13.68 9.81 5.95
CA ALA A 177 12.35 10.17 6.47
C ALA A 177 11.23 9.85 5.46
N ILE A 178 11.47 10.02 4.16
CA ILE A 178 10.49 9.66 3.12
C ILE A 178 10.33 8.14 3.02
N GLN A 179 11.43 7.39 3.03
CA GLN A 179 11.42 5.92 3.06
C GLN A 179 10.68 5.42 4.31
N ALA A 180 10.89 6.05 5.47
CA ALA A 180 10.20 5.74 6.71
C ALA A 180 8.68 5.99 6.59
N MET A 181 8.26 7.12 6.00
CA MET A 181 6.85 7.41 5.74
C MET A 181 6.22 6.37 4.81
N ILE A 182 6.93 5.94 3.77
CA ILE A 182 6.47 4.88 2.86
C ILE A 182 6.28 3.57 3.62
N ILE A 183 7.29 3.11 4.36
CA ILE A 183 7.25 1.82 5.07
C ILE A 183 6.19 1.85 6.18
N ILE A 184 6.07 2.95 6.93
CA ILE A 184 5.08 3.03 8.00
C ILE A 184 3.66 3.16 7.47
N SER A 185 3.45 3.85 6.34
CA SER A 185 2.13 3.88 5.67
C SER A 185 1.67 2.48 5.29
N PHE A 186 2.60 1.62 4.86
CA PHE A 186 2.30 0.22 4.54
C PHE A 186 1.86 -0.58 5.78
N VAL A 187 2.56 -0.42 6.91
CA VAL A 187 2.17 -1.08 8.16
C VAL A 187 0.79 -0.62 8.63
N ILE A 188 0.52 0.70 8.58
CA ILE A 188 -0.79 1.26 8.94
C ILE A 188 -1.90 0.76 8.00
N ALA A 189 -1.62 0.69 6.70
CA ALA A 189 -2.57 0.13 5.74
C ALA A 189 -2.94 -1.31 6.08
N ASN A 190 -1.99 -2.12 6.53
CA ASN A 190 -2.24 -3.52 6.91
C ASN A 190 -3.00 -3.65 8.24
N LEU A 191 -2.74 -2.75 9.20
CA LEU A 191 -3.45 -2.73 10.49
C LEU A 191 -4.90 -2.25 10.39
N GLU A 192 -5.13 -1.18 9.62
CA GLU A 192 -6.38 -0.41 9.69
C GLU A 192 -7.11 -0.29 8.34
N GLY A 193 -6.46 -0.65 7.24
CA GLY A 193 -6.93 -0.39 5.87
C GLY A 193 -6.49 0.98 5.33
N ILE A 194 -7.04 1.37 4.18
CA ILE A 194 -6.74 2.67 3.53
C ILE A 194 -7.53 3.79 4.23
N THR A 195 -7.05 4.19 5.40
CA THR A 195 -7.67 5.22 6.26
C THR A 195 -7.18 6.63 5.95
N ALA A 196 -7.76 7.64 6.63
CA ALA A 196 -7.27 9.02 6.55
C ALA A 196 -5.80 9.15 6.99
N ARG A 197 -5.36 8.34 7.97
CA ARG A 197 -3.97 8.31 8.44
C ARG A 197 -3.00 7.83 7.36
N PHE A 198 -3.38 6.80 6.59
CA PHE A 198 -2.60 6.35 5.44
C PHE A 198 -2.45 7.47 4.40
N ARG A 199 -3.57 8.13 4.07
CA ARG A 199 -3.59 9.21 3.07
C ARG A 199 -2.80 10.44 3.51
N ASP A 200 -2.87 10.81 4.78
CA ASP A 200 -2.08 11.90 5.36
C ASP A 200 -0.57 11.65 5.26
N LEU A 201 -0.13 10.43 5.60
CA LEU A 201 1.27 10.02 5.46
C LEU A 201 1.73 10.04 4.00
N LEU A 202 0.91 9.53 3.07
CA LEU A 202 1.23 9.57 1.64
C LEU A 202 1.37 11.02 1.16
N SER A 203 0.43 11.89 1.51
CA SER A 203 0.47 13.33 1.16
C SER A 203 1.70 14.04 1.74
N THR A 204 2.03 13.73 2.99
CA THR A 204 3.22 14.26 3.67
C THR A 204 4.51 13.77 3.00
N ALA A 205 4.57 12.51 2.61
CA ALA A 205 5.71 11.94 1.89
C ALA A 205 5.89 12.57 0.50
N ILE A 206 4.80 12.79 -0.24
CA ILE A 206 4.83 13.49 -1.53
C ILE A 206 5.34 14.92 -1.37
N THR A 207 4.88 15.61 -0.32
CA THR A 207 5.33 16.98 -0.01
C THR A 207 6.82 17.01 0.31
N ALA A 208 7.29 16.17 1.23
CA ALA A 208 8.71 16.07 1.57
C ALA A 208 9.59 15.68 0.36
N ALA A 209 9.09 14.80 -0.51
CA ALA A 209 9.79 14.42 -1.74
C ALA A 209 9.92 15.61 -2.73
N ARG A 210 8.90 16.46 -2.83
CA ARG A 210 8.96 17.66 -3.67
C ARG A 210 9.96 18.68 -3.16
N GLU A 211 10.00 18.87 -1.85
CA GLU A 211 10.94 19.77 -1.19
C GLU A 211 12.40 19.31 -1.37
N LEU A 212 12.65 18.00 -1.36
CA LEU A 212 13.95 17.41 -1.76
C LEU A 212 14.16 17.33 -3.29
N SER A 213 13.27 17.93 -4.08
CA SER A 213 13.31 17.98 -5.53
C SER A 213 13.34 16.61 -6.24
N LEU A 214 12.77 15.57 -5.64
CA LEU A 214 12.71 14.22 -6.24
C LEU A 214 11.95 14.21 -7.58
N HIS A 215 10.97 15.09 -7.72
CA HIS A 215 10.19 15.29 -8.95
C HIS A 215 11.01 15.82 -10.15
N LYS A 216 12.26 16.24 -9.94
CA LYS A 216 13.16 16.81 -10.96
C LYS A 216 14.53 16.13 -10.97
N VAL A 217 14.63 14.90 -10.48
CA VAL A 217 15.91 14.15 -10.37
C VAL A 217 16.66 14.08 -11.69
N ASP A 218 15.95 13.95 -12.81
CA ASP A 218 16.53 13.82 -14.13
C ASP A 218 16.50 15.13 -14.94
N HIS A 219 16.16 16.25 -14.29
CA HIS A 219 16.23 17.57 -14.91
C HIS A 219 17.68 18.07 -14.91
N GLN A 220 18.36 18.01 -16.06
CA GLN A 220 19.67 18.63 -16.24
C GLN A 220 19.49 20.12 -16.58
N PRO A 221 19.97 21.07 -15.74
CA PRO A 221 20.05 22.45 -16.17
C PRO A 221 21.11 22.58 -17.28
N GLU A 222 20.88 23.44 -18.27
CA GLU A 222 21.75 23.74 -19.43
C GLU A 222 23.09 24.40 -19.05
N ILE A 223 23.77 23.93 -18.02
CA ILE A 223 25.09 24.43 -17.64
C ILE A 223 26.11 23.73 -18.55
N GLU A 224 26.53 24.47 -19.58
CA GLU A 224 27.63 24.10 -20.47
C GLU A 224 28.83 23.58 -19.65
N GLY A 225 29.14 22.29 -19.80
CA GLY A 225 30.40 21.71 -19.33
C GLY A 225 30.36 20.80 -18.08
N ARG A 226 29.20 20.39 -17.56
CA ARG A 226 29.17 19.27 -16.58
C ARG A 226 28.99 17.93 -17.29
N GLU A 227 30.03 17.09 -17.16
CA GLU A 227 30.09 15.71 -17.63
C GLU A 227 28.89 14.88 -17.17
N GLU A 228 28.55 13.87 -17.98
CA GLU A 228 27.37 12.97 -17.97
C GLU A 228 27.14 12.12 -16.70
N THR A 229 27.68 12.50 -15.53
CA THR A 229 27.90 11.58 -14.40
C THR A 229 26.80 11.51 -13.34
N HIS A 230 25.79 12.40 -13.34
CA HIS A 230 24.78 12.43 -12.26
C HIS A 230 23.60 11.46 -12.45
N ALA A 231 23.19 11.20 -13.69
CA ALA A 231 22.05 10.34 -14.00
C ALA A 231 22.33 8.84 -13.72
N ASP A 232 23.60 8.43 -13.71
CA ASP A 232 24.02 7.06 -13.46
C ASP A 232 24.48 6.82 -12.02
N SER A 233 24.14 7.72 -11.09
CA SER A 233 24.50 7.55 -9.67
C SER A 233 23.52 6.64 -8.93
N VAL A 234 24.03 5.92 -7.92
CA VAL A 234 23.23 5.13 -6.96
C VAL A 234 22.17 6.01 -6.29
N ASP A 235 22.53 7.25 -5.95
CA ASP A 235 21.63 8.24 -5.34
C ASP A 235 20.49 8.65 -6.27
N ALA A 236 20.77 8.92 -7.54
CA ALA A 236 19.73 9.23 -8.53
C ALA A 236 18.76 8.05 -8.69
N GLU A 237 19.28 6.82 -8.79
CA GLU A 237 18.45 5.63 -8.92
C GLU A 237 17.59 5.37 -7.68
N LEU A 238 18.14 5.55 -6.47
CA LEU A 238 17.36 5.47 -5.23
C LEU A 238 16.24 6.51 -5.20
N LYS A 239 16.53 7.75 -5.60
CA LYS A 239 15.53 8.82 -5.68
C LYS A 239 14.44 8.51 -6.71
N ARG A 240 14.79 7.94 -7.88
CA ARG A 240 13.80 7.46 -8.86
C ARG A 240 12.90 6.39 -8.26
N ARG A 241 13.47 5.39 -7.58
CA ARG A 241 12.69 4.31 -6.92
C ARG A 241 11.72 4.86 -5.89
N VAL A 242 12.17 5.76 -5.01
CA VAL A 242 11.31 6.43 -4.01
C VAL A 242 10.22 7.26 -4.67
N TRP A 243 10.58 8.10 -5.65
CA TRP A 243 9.62 8.95 -6.35
C TRP A 243 8.55 8.13 -7.09
N TRP A 244 8.96 7.15 -7.89
CA TRP A 244 8.03 6.32 -8.65
C TRP A 244 7.18 5.42 -7.76
N TYR A 245 7.66 5.01 -6.58
CA TYR A 245 6.80 4.36 -5.60
C TYR A 245 5.65 5.28 -5.15
N LEU A 246 5.95 6.54 -4.83
CA LEU A 246 4.93 7.53 -4.43
C LEU A 246 3.96 7.81 -5.59
N VAL A 247 4.47 8.05 -6.80
CA VAL A 247 3.66 8.24 -8.03
C VAL A 247 2.70 7.08 -8.24
N ALA A 248 3.22 5.85 -8.25
CA ALA A 248 2.38 4.69 -8.50
C ALA A 248 1.34 4.46 -7.38
N THR A 249 1.69 4.78 -6.13
CA THR A 249 0.75 4.70 -5.00
C THR A 249 -0.36 5.73 -5.12
N ASP A 250 -0.04 6.99 -5.42
CA ASP A 250 -1.00 8.09 -5.58
C ASP A 250 -1.98 7.80 -6.73
N TRP A 251 -1.47 7.38 -7.89
CA TRP A 251 -2.30 7.05 -9.05
C TRP A 251 -3.16 5.81 -8.84
N MET A 252 -2.64 4.75 -8.22
CA MET A 252 -3.45 3.58 -7.88
C MET A 252 -4.48 3.90 -6.81
N ALA A 253 -4.15 4.71 -5.81
CA ALA A 253 -5.05 5.05 -4.72
C ALA A 253 -6.26 5.86 -5.17
N SER A 254 -6.15 6.60 -6.29
CA SER A 254 -7.26 7.31 -6.93
C SER A 254 -8.43 6.38 -7.34
N GLN A 255 -8.16 5.09 -7.50
CA GLN A 255 -9.16 4.07 -7.88
C GLN A 255 -9.84 3.44 -6.66
N PHE A 256 -9.27 3.60 -5.46
CA PHE A 256 -9.87 3.02 -4.27
C PHE A 256 -11.13 3.79 -3.87
N PRO A 257 -12.15 3.08 -3.36
CA PRO A 257 -13.34 3.74 -2.84
C PRO A 257 -13.03 4.68 -1.67
N GLY A 258 -13.94 5.64 -1.45
CA GLY A 258 -13.84 6.63 -0.38
C GLY A 258 -13.58 8.06 -0.86
N PRO A 259 -13.27 8.99 0.06
CA PRO A 259 -13.32 10.43 -0.22
C PRO A 259 -12.33 10.95 -1.26
N HIS A 260 -11.31 10.17 -1.59
CA HIS A 260 -10.26 10.53 -2.57
C HIS A 260 -10.41 9.78 -3.90
N ARG A 261 -11.50 9.01 -4.08
CA ARG A 261 -11.77 8.34 -5.36
C ARG A 261 -11.87 9.39 -6.47
N GLY A 262 -11.21 9.13 -7.59
CA GLY A 262 -11.24 10.00 -8.76
C GLY A 262 -10.27 11.18 -8.73
N THR A 263 -9.34 11.24 -7.76
CA THR A 263 -8.32 12.30 -7.71
C THR A 263 -6.93 11.75 -7.36
N TYR A 264 -5.90 12.44 -7.83
CA TYR A 264 -4.50 12.15 -7.53
C TYR A 264 -3.71 13.47 -7.42
N SER A 265 -2.57 13.44 -6.73
CA SER A 265 -1.81 14.65 -6.38
C SER A 265 -0.58 14.90 -7.27
N ILE A 266 -0.03 13.87 -7.91
CA ILE A 266 1.16 13.97 -8.74
C ILE A 266 0.78 14.01 -10.22
N ASN A 267 0.82 15.20 -10.81
CA ASN A 267 0.61 15.37 -12.24
C ASN A 267 1.87 14.98 -13.03
N PRO A 268 1.76 14.11 -14.06
CA PRO A 268 2.90 13.70 -14.88
C PRO A 268 3.60 14.88 -15.59
N LEU A 269 2.90 15.97 -15.89
CA LEU A 269 3.47 17.18 -16.50
C LEU A 269 4.36 17.98 -15.52
N HIS A 270 4.28 17.70 -14.22
CA HIS A 270 5.01 18.43 -13.18
C HIS A 270 6.26 17.66 -12.71
N MET A 271 6.69 16.62 -13.43
CA MET A 271 7.86 15.82 -13.07
C MET A 271 8.76 15.53 -14.27
N VAL A 272 10.07 15.49 -14.02
CA VAL A 272 11.12 15.06 -14.95
C VAL A 272 11.94 13.99 -14.25
N VAL A 273 11.44 12.75 -14.33
CA VAL A 273 12.03 11.58 -13.66
C VAL A 273 11.91 10.38 -14.60
N LEU A 274 13.05 9.79 -14.95
CA LEU A 274 13.13 8.54 -15.70
C LEU A 274 12.61 7.39 -14.85
N LYS A 275 12.05 6.35 -15.48
CA LYS A 275 11.66 5.12 -14.77
C LYS A 275 12.90 4.45 -14.16
N PRO A 276 12.77 3.74 -13.02
CA PRO A 276 13.89 2.98 -12.45
C PRO A 276 14.44 1.98 -13.47
N ARG A 277 15.74 1.71 -13.45
CA ARG A 277 16.36 0.72 -14.34
C ARG A 277 16.15 -0.68 -13.79
N ASN A 278 15.93 -1.67 -14.66
CA ASN A 278 15.80 -3.08 -14.29
C ASN A 278 17.17 -3.66 -13.93
N VAL A 279 17.62 -3.42 -12.69
CA VAL A 279 18.94 -3.84 -12.18
C VAL A 279 18.84 -4.41 -10.77
N ASP A 280 19.70 -5.38 -10.47
CA ASP A 280 19.87 -5.92 -9.11
C ASP A 280 20.62 -4.94 -8.23
N ASP A 281 20.32 -4.94 -6.93
CA ASP A 281 20.94 -4.03 -5.96
C ASP A 281 22.46 -4.27 -5.83
N GLU A 282 22.93 -5.49 -6.06
CA GLU A 282 24.36 -5.83 -6.06
C GLU A 282 25.18 -4.98 -7.05
N SER A 283 24.55 -4.55 -8.15
CA SER A 283 25.18 -3.71 -9.17
C SER A 283 25.65 -2.36 -8.58
N PHE A 284 24.99 -1.86 -7.54
CA PHE A 284 25.33 -0.60 -6.88
C PHE A 284 26.47 -0.73 -5.85
N MET A 285 26.82 -1.96 -5.44
CA MET A 285 27.79 -2.20 -4.36
C MET A 285 29.24 -2.20 -4.85
N TYR A 286 29.48 -2.56 -6.11
CA TYR A 286 30.83 -2.84 -6.63
C TYR A 286 31.34 -1.79 -7.63
N GLY A 287 30.68 -0.62 -7.73
CA GLY A 287 31.03 0.39 -8.73
C GLY A 287 30.89 -0.12 -10.17
N ILE A 288 30.06 -1.15 -10.38
CA ILE A 288 29.78 -1.73 -11.69
C ILE A 288 28.86 -0.74 -12.45
N PRO A 289 29.07 -0.52 -13.76
CA PRO A 289 28.16 0.30 -14.55
C PRO A 289 26.72 -0.20 -14.43
N ILE A 290 25.78 0.72 -14.18
CA ILE A 290 24.35 0.41 -14.07
C ILE A 290 23.79 0.17 -15.47
N VAL A 291 23.79 -1.09 -15.90
CA VAL A 291 23.26 -1.52 -17.21
C VAL A 291 21.83 -2.05 -17.03
N ASP A 292 20.89 -1.42 -17.72
CA ASP A 292 19.48 -1.83 -17.72
C ASP A 292 19.31 -3.21 -18.37
N ARG A 293 18.71 -4.16 -17.65
CA ARG A 293 18.51 -5.53 -18.14
C ARG A 293 17.18 -5.68 -18.87
N PRO A 294 17.06 -6.63 -19.81
CA PRO A 294 15.77 -6.93 -20.45
C PRO A 294 14.67 -7.20 -19.42
N MET A 295 13.44 -6.75 -19.68
CA MET A 295 12.29 -6.87 -18.78
C MET A 295 11.92 -8.34 -18.48
N GLU A 296 12.33 -9.26 -19.36
CA GLU A 296 12.17 -10.71 -19.24
C GLU A 296 13.16 -11.35 -18.27
N GLN A 297 14.18 -10.60 -17.82
CA GLN A 297 15.09 -11.02 -16.77
C GLN A 297 14.62 -10.46 -15.42
N PRO A 298 14.33 -11.33 -14.42
CA PRO A 298 13.88 -10.90 -13.12
C PRO A 298 15.01 -10.20 -12.36
N THR A 299 14.66 -9.10 -11.70
CA THR A 299 15.48 -8.34 -10.75
C THR A 299 14.62 -7.91 -9.57
N GLU A 300 15.22 -7.37 -8.52
CA GLU A 300 14.49 -6.88 -7.34
C GLU A 300 13.49 -5.75 -7.66
N ILE A 301 13.70 -5.01 -8.75
CA ILE A 301 12.82 -3.89 -9.16
C ILE A 301 11.81 -4.28 -10.25
N SER A 302 11.84 -5.52 -10.77
CA SER A 302 10.92 -5.97 -11.83
C SER A 302 9.45 -5.76 -11.44
N TYR A 303 9.08 -6.00 -10.18
CA TYR A 303 7.72 -5.76 -9.69
C TYR A 303 7.36 -4.27 -9.70
N SER A 304 8.24 -3.41 -9.19
CA SER A 304 8.02 -1.96 -9.18
C SER A 304 7.80 -1.42 -10.60
N LEU A 305 8.52 -1.96 -11.59
CA LEU A 305 8.32 -1.64 -13.00
C LEU A 305 6.92 -2.02 -13.51
N GLN A 306 6.43 -3.22 -13.19
CA GLN A 306 5.05 -3.60 -13.58
C GLN A 306 4.00 -2.79 -12.79
N ARG A 307 4.26 -2.49 -11.53
CA ARG A 307 3.40 -1.65 -10.69
C ARG A 307 3.27 -0.23 -11.26
N ILE A 308 4.36 0.35 -11.76
CA ILE A 308 4.33 1.66 -12.46
C ILE A 308 3.43 1.59 -13.68
N LYS A 309 3.57 0.54 -14.52
CA LYS A 309 2.71 0.38 -15.71
C LYS A 309 1.23 0.23 -15.34
N LEU A 310 0.91 -0.53 -14.29
CA LEU A 310 -0.46 -0.63 -13.79
C LEU A 310 -0.99 0.71 -13.28
N ALA A 311 -0.16 1.48 -12.57
CA ALA A 311 -0.53 2.79 -12.08
C ALA A 311 -0.76 3.81 -13.21
N GLU A 312 0.00 3.73 -14.31
CA GLU A 312 -0.24 4.54 -15.52
C GLU A 312 -1.64 4.27 -16.09
N ILE A 313 -2.05 2.99 -16.19
CA ILE A 313 -3.41 2.61 -16.60
C ILE A 313 -4.46 3.21 -15.64
N CYS A 314 -4.25 3.09 -14.33
CA CYS A 314 -5.15 3.66 -13.32
C CYS A 314 -5.29 5.18 -13.42
N ARG A 315 -4.19 5.91 -13.68
CA ARG A 315 -4.23 7.37 -13.85
C ARG A 315 -5.01 7.75 -15.11
N GLU A 316 -4.74 7.08 -16.23
CA GLU A 316 -5.38 7.40 -17.50
C GLU A 316 -6.89 7.15 -17.49
N VAL A 317 -7.34 6.16 -16.71
CA VAL A 317 -8.76 5.95 -16.40
C VAL A 317 -9.37 7.20 -15.76
N ILE A 318 -8.70 7.81 -14.78
CA ILE A 318 -9.16 9.04 -14.13
C ILE A 318 -9.10 10.21 -15.10
N ASP A 319 -7.99 10.40 -15.82
CA ASP A 319 -7.82 11.53 -16.75
C ASP A 319 -8.88 11.56 -17.86
N SER A 320 -9.40 10.38 -18.23
CA SER A 320 -10.39 10.21 -19.31
C SER A 320 -11.84 10.15 -18.81
N SER A 321 -12.08 10.21 -17.50
CA SER A 321 -13.41 10.09 -16.90
C SER A 321 -13.77 11.37 -16.15
N SER A 322 -15.01 11.84 -16.30
CA SER A 322 -15.51 12.83 -15.33
C SER A 322 -15.82 12.14 -14.00
N LEU A 323 -15.69 12.86 -12.89
CA LEU A 323 -15.96 12.33 -11.54
C LEU A 323 -17.39 11.75 -11.42
N THR A 324 -18.36 12.32 -12.14
CA THR A 324 -19.75 11.85 -12.16
C THR A 324 -19.91 10.59 -13.02
N THR A 325 -19.32 10.57 -14.22
CA THR A 325 -19.41 9.42 -15.14
C THR A 325 -18.73 8.17 -14.58
N PHE A 326 -17.65 8.33 -13.80
CA PHE A 326 -16.91 7.24 -13.18
C PHE A 326 -17.67 6.53 -12.06
N ASN A 327 -18.54 7.26 -11.34
CA ASN A 327 -19.33 6.70 -10.24
C ASN A 327 -20.66 6.12 -10.73
N ASP A 328 -21.34 6.77 -11.67
CA ASP A 328 -22.72 6.41 -12.05
C ASP A 328 -22.83 5.22 -13.02
N GLY A 329 -21.72 4.55 -13.37
CA GLY A 329 -21.75 3.45 -14.35
C GLY A 329 -22.28 3.88 -15.72
N ASN A 330 -22.09 5.16 -16.07
CA ASN A 330 -22.60 5.80 -17.28
C ASN A 330 -21.49 6.03 -18.31
N MET A 331 -20.42 5.24 -18.25
CA MET A 331 -19.34 5.35 -19.21
C MET A 331 -19.78 4.82 -20.57
N GLU A 332 -19.32 5.48 -21.62
CA GLU A 332 -19.52 5.01 -22.99
C GLU A 332 -18.94 3.59 -23.13
N SER A 333 -19.77 2.65 -23.62
CA SER A 333 -19.38 1.24 -23.72
C SER A 333 -18.10 1.01 -24.52
N GLY A 334 -17.86 1.79 -25.59
CA GLY A 334 -16.63 1.72 -26.37
C GLY A 334 -15.39 2.13 -25.57
N TRP A 335 -15.52 3.15 -24.71
CA TRP A 335 -14.44 3.57 -23.82
C TRP A 335 -14.15 2.51 -22.75
N LEU A 336 -15.19 1.94 -22.13
CA LEU A 336 -15.07 0.90 -21.10
C LEU A 336 -14.27 -0.31 -21.62
N LEU A 337 -14.64 -0.78 -22.80
CA LEU A 337 -13.96 -1.89 -23.47
C LEU A 337 -12.53 -1.50 -23.92
N GLY A 338 -12.32 -0.24 -24.29
CA GLY A 338 -10.99 0.28 -24.60
C GLY A 338 -10.04 0.20 -23.40
N VAL A 339 -10.50 0.55 -22.20
CA VAL A 339 -9.73 0.41 -20.96
C VAL A 339 -9.50 -1.06 -20.61
N ASP A 340 -10.54 -1.90 -20.69
CA ASP A 340 -10.40 -3.34 -20.43
C ASP A 340 -9.34 -3.97 -21.34
N GLN A 341 -9.38 -3.67 -22.64
CA GLN A 341 -8.40 -4.18 -23.61
C GLN A 341 -6.96 -3.81 -23.22
N ARG A 342 -6.74 -2.63 -22.62
CA ARG A 342 -5.41 -2.24 -22.14
C ARG A 342 -4.99 -3.05 -20.91
N ILE A 343 -5.92 -3.31 -19.99
CA ILE A 343 -5.65 -4.17 -18.84
C ILE A 343 -5.31 -5.60 -19.30
N VAL A 344 -6.11 -6.16 -20.22
CA VAL A 344 -5.87 -7.48 -20.83
C VAL A 344 -4.52 -7.52 -21.55
N THR A 345 -4.18 -6.46 -22.29
CA THR A 345 -2.88 -6.34 -22.97
C THR A 345 -1.73 -6.31 -21.96
N PHE A 346 -1.87 -5.56 -20.87
CA PHE A 346 -0.87 -5.53 -19.80
C PHE A 346 -0.68 -6.90 -19.15
N ILE A 347 -1.77 -7.62 -18.84
CA ILE A 347 -1.72 -9.00 -18.32
C ILE A 347 -0.97 -9.91 -19.30
N GLY A 348 -1.29 -9.83 -20.59
CA GLY A 348 -0.64 -10.62 -21.64
C GLY A 348 0.86 -10.32 -21.81
N GLN A 349 1.29 -9.10 -21.50
CA GLN A 349 2.68 -8.62 -21.56
C GLN A 349 3.46 -8.81 -20.26
N LEU A 350 2.85 -9.36 -19.20
CA LEU A 350 3.59 -9.68 -17.99
C LEU A 350 4.74 -10.65 -18.30
N PRO A 351 5.96 -10.40 -17.77
CA PRO A 351 7.06 -11.34 -17.91
C PRO A 351 6.66 -12.74 -17.42
N GLN A 352 7.23 -13.79 -18.02
CA GLN A 352 6.87 -15.18 -17.71
C GLN A 352 6.89 -15.49 -16.21
N PHE A 353 7.84 -14.95 -15.46
CA PHE A 353 7.96 -15.14 -14.01
C PHE A 353 6.88 -14.43 -13.18
N PHE A 354 6.08 -13.53 -13.76
CA PHE A 354 4.94 -12.85 -13.15
C PHE A 354 3.58 -13.30 -13.69
N ARG A 355 3.52 -14.22 -14.64
CA ARG A 355 2.26 -14.80 -15.07
C ARG A 355 1.82 -15.90 -14.09
N LEU A 356 0.50 -16.06 -13.89
CA LEU A 356 -0.02 -17.16 -13.05
C LEU A 356 0.29 -18.54 -13.64
N ASP A 357 0.33 -18.66 -14.97
CA ASP A 357 0.74 -19.86 -15.71
C ASP A 357 2.26 -19.96 -15.93
N GLY A 358 3.05 -19.14 -15.23
CA GLY A 358 4.50 -19.08 -15.34
C GLY A 358 5.23 -20.23 -14.63
N ASP A 359 6.55 -20.27 -14.82
CA ASP A 359 7.43 -21.31 -14.27
C ASP A 359 7.32 -21.42 -12.74
N ALA A 360 7.40 -22.64 -12.21
CA ALA A 360 7.49 -22.89 -10.77
C ALA A 360 8.81 -22.34 -10.19
N LEU A 361 8.85 -22.10 -8.88
CA LEU A 361 10.00 -21.51 -8.20
C LEU A 361 11.31 -22.27 -8.47
N ASP A 362 11.31 -23.61 -8.42
CA ASP A 362 12.50 -24.42 -8.68
C ASP A 362 13.06 -24.23 -10.10
N SER A 363 12.16 -24.10 -11.08
CA SER A 363 12.54 -23.86 -12.48
C SER A 363 13.10 -22.45 -12.67
N LEU A 364 12.53 -21.46 -11.98
CA LEU A 364 13.08 -20.10 -11.96
C LEU A 364 14.45 -20.05 -11.29
N ASN A 365 14.64 -20.72 -10.16
CA ASN A 365 15.94 -20.82 -9.48
C ASN A 365 16.99 -21.48 -10.37
N ALA A 366 16.62 -22.53 -11.11
CA ALA A 366 17.52 -23.18 -12.06
C ALA A 366 17.92 -22.27 -13.24
N LYS A 367 17.00 -21.42 -13.71
CA LYS A 367 17.24 -20.46 -14.80
C LYS A 367 17.98 -19.21 -14.34
N TYR A 368 17.74 -18.78 -13.11
CA TYR A 368 18.25 -17.54 -12.51
C TYR A 368 18.79 -17.83 -11.10
N PRO A 369 20.07 -18.24 -10.97
CA PRO A 369 20.65 -18.75 -9.72
C PRO A 369 20.63 -17.80 -8.50
N ASN A 370 20.37 -16.50 -8.72
CA ASN A 370 20.34 -15.47 -7.69
C ASN A 370 18.96 -14.78 -7.57
N ILE A 371 17.90 -15.40 -8.10
CA ILE A 371 16.57 -14.80 -8.05
C ILE A 371 16.07 -14.73 -6.61
N ALA A 372 15.62 -13.54 -6.20
CA ALA A 372 15.05 -13.37 -4.88
C ALA A 372 13.75 -14.17 -4.75
N PRO A 373 13.54 -14.98 -3.68
CA PRO A 373 12.30 -15.74 -3.47
C PRO A 373 11.04 -14.86 -3.48
N GLY A 374 11.19 -13.57 -3.16
CA GLY A 374 10.14 -12.55 -3.24
C GLY A 374 9.47 -12.43 -4.61
N ILE A 375 10.11 -12.89 -5.70
CA ILE A 375 9.55 -12.85 -7.06
C ILE A 375 8.22 -13.60 -7.17
N MET A 376 8.07 -14.73 -6.46
CA MET A 376 6.83 -15.52 -6.48
C MET A 376 5.72 -14.77 -5.78
N ILE A 377 6.04 -14.05 -4.71
CA ILE A 377 5.07 -13.27 -3.95
C ILE A 377 4.62 -12.08 -4.80
N GLN A 378 5.57 -11.41 -5.45
CA GLN A 378 5.31 -10.33 -6.39
C GLN A 378 4.41 -10.78 -7.56
N ARG A 379 4.58 -12.01 -8.09
CA ARG A 379 3.66 -12.62 -9.08
C ARG A 379 2.22 -12.60 -8.58
N TYR A 380 1.96 -13.12 -7.39
CA TYR A 380 0.60 -13.19 -6.87
C TYR A 380 0.04 -11.81 -6.53
N ILE A 381 0.87 -10.90 -6.02
CA ILE A 381 0.46 -9.52 -5.72
C ILE A 381 0.07 -8.78 -7.00
N ILE A 382 0.91 -8.79 -8.06
CA ILE A 382 0.60 -8.04 -9.28
C ILE A 382 -0.66 -8.56 -9.98
N ASN A 383 -0.85 -9.89 -10.00
CA ASN A 383 -2.07 -10.51 -10.53
C ASN A 383 -3.30 -10.15 -9.70
N SER A 384 -3.20 -10.18 -8.36
CA SER A 384 -4.31 -9.74 -7.50
C SER A 384 -4.68 -8.28 -7.77
N LEU A 385 -3.69 -7.39 -7.88
CA LEU A 385 -3.91 -5.97 -8.13
C LEU A 385 -4.57 -5.71 -9.50
N VAL A 386 -4.02 -6.27 -10.58
CA VAL A 386 -4.53 -6.03 -11.94
C VAL A 386 -5.93 -6.60 -12.14
N HIS A 387 -6.18 -7.83 -11.67
CA HIS A 387 -7.50 -8.44 -11.78
C HIS A 387 -8.52 -7.75 -10.86
N SER A 388 -8.12 -7.27 -9.68
CA SER A 388 -9.02 -6.45 -8.84
C SER A 388 -9.41 -5.13 -9.51
N GLN A 389 -8.49 -4.51 -10.26
CA GLN A 389 -8.76 -3.29 -11.01
C GLN A 389 -9.72 -3.55 -12.18
N ARG A 390 -9.50 -4.64 -12.93
CA ARG A 390 -10.43 -5.09 -13.98
C ARG A 390 -11.82 -5.40 -13.43
N CYS A 391 -11.87 -6.10 -12.29
CA CYS A 391 -13.10 -6.41 -11.58
C CYS A 391 -13.85 -5.12 -11.22
N ARG A 392 -13.16 -4.15 -10.62
CA ARG A 392 -13.73 -2.84 -10.22
C ARG A 392 -14.24 -2.03 -11.41
N LEU A 393 -13.51 -2.03 -12.53
CA LEU A 393 -13.92 -1.35 -13.77
C LEU A 393 -15.29 -1.83 -14.26
N HIS A 394 -15.53 -3.13 -14.19
CA HIS A 394 -16.74 -3.75 -14.72
C HIS A 394 -17.87 -3.93 -13.71
N LEU A 395 -17.59 -3.82 -12.41
CA LEU A 395 -18.55 -4.08 -11.33
C LEU A 395 -19.87 -3.29 -11.45
N PRO A 396 -19.87 -1.98 -11.79
CA PRO A 396 -21.12 -1.21 -11.94
C PRO A 396 -22.03 -1.72 -13.07
N TYR A 397 -21.48 -2.46 -14.03
CA TYR A 397 -22.20 -2.97 -15.20
C TYR A 397 -22.69 -4.41 -15.03
N LEU A 398 -22.42 -5.04 -13.89
CA LEU A 398 -22.74 -6.46 -13.66
C LEU A 398 -24.25 -6.72 -13.74
N ALA A 399 -25.06 -5.88 -13.08
CA ALA A 399 -26.53 -5.96 -13.16
C ALA A 399 -27.06 -5.59 -14.56
N ARG A 400 -26.49 -4.55 -15.18
CA ARG A 400 -26.89 -4.12 -16.53
C ARG A 400 -26.62 -5.19 -17.57
N GLY A 401 -25.50 -5.92 -17.47
CA GLY A 401 -25.13 -6.99 -18.39
C GLY A 401 -26.09 -8.18 -18.42
N LEU A 402 -26.98 -8.32 -17.43
CA LEU A 402 -28.03 -9.34 -17.41
C LEU A 402 -29.28 -8.94 -18.23
N VAL A 403 -29.48 -7.63 -18.42
CA VAL A 403 -30.67 -7.06 -19.07
C VAL A 403 -30.32 -6.49 -20.45
N GLU A 404 -29.17 -5.84 -20.57
CA GLU A 404 -28.69 -5.15 -21.75
C GLU A 404 -27.56 -5.96 -22.42
N PRO A 405 -27.79 -6.59 -23.59
CA PRO A 405 -26.80 -7.45 -24.26
C PRO A 405 -25.46 -6.77 -24.55
N MET A 406 -25.46 -5.44 -24.72
CA MET A 406 -24.25 -4.65 -24.95
C MET A 406 -23.25 -4.69 -23.77
N TYR A 407 -23.72 -4.93 -22.54
CA TYR A 407 -22.88 -5.03 -21.34
C TYR A 407 -22.60 -6.47 -20.92
N ALA A 408 -23.09 -7.48 -21.65
CA ALA A 408 -22.77 -8.88 -21.38
C ALA A 408 -21.25 -9.17 -21.37
N PRO A 409 -20.42 -8.61 -22.28
CA PRO A 409 -18.97 -8.76 -22.20
C PRO A 409 -18.37 -8.17 -20.91
N SER A 410 -18.94 -7.05 -20.43
CA SER A 410 -18.51 -6.42 -19.18
C SER A 410 -18.81 -7.31 -17.97
N ARG A 411 -19.98 -7.96 -17.93
CA ARG A 411 -20.30 -8.93 -16.87
C ARG A 411 -19.29 -10.08 -16.88
N GLU A 412 -19.04 -10.69 -18.03
CA GLU A 412 -18.10 -11.82 -18.13
C GLU A 412 -16.69 -11.42 -17.69
N ALA A 413 -16.19 -10.27 -18.16
CA ALA A 413 -14.89 -9.73 -17.77
C ALA A 413 -14.78 -9.49 -16.25
N CYS A 414 -15.86 -9.03 -15.59
CA CYS A 414 -15.90 -8.86 -14.15
C CYS A 414 -15.75 -10.20 -13.41
N LEU A 415 -16.51 -11.22 -13.81
CA LEU A 415 -16.51 -12.54 -13.16
C LEU A 415 -15.21 -13.30 -13.42
N GLU A 416 -14.69 -13.25 -14.64
CA GLU A 416 -13.38 -13.79 -14.99
C GLU A 416 -12.30 -13.16 -14.11
N ALA A 417 -12.28 -11.83 -13.99
CA ALA A 417 -11.32 -11.12 -13.16
C ALA A 417 -11.46 -11.48 -11.67
N ALA A 418 -12.68 -11.57 -11.15
CA ALA A 418 -12.94 -11.98 -9.77
C ALA A 418 -12.37 -13.39 -9.50
N ARG A 419 -12.62 -14.35 -10.40
CA ARG A 419 -12.08 -15.72 -10.30
C ARG A 419 -10.56 -15.75 -10.34
N CYS A 420 -9.93 -14.94 -11.19
CA CYS A 420 -8.47 -14.84 -11.23
C CYS A 420 -7.88 -14.30 -9.92
N VAL A 421 -8.55 -13.38 -9.22
CA VAL A 421 -8.11 -12.93 -7.90
C VAL A 421 -8.16 -14.07 -6.87
N ILE A 422 -9.28 -14.80 -6.81
CA ILE A 422 -9.43 -15.94 -5.90
C ILE A 422 -8.42 -17.05 -6.24
N GLN A 423 -8.20 -17.32 -7.52
CA GLN A 423 -7.19 -18.27 -7.99
C GLN A 423 -5.79 -17.86 -7.55
N ALA A 424 -5.41 -16.59 -7.72
CA ALA A 424 -4.10 -16.09 -7.33
C ALA A 424 -3.86 -16.24 -5.82
N GLU A 425 -4.86 -15.98 -4.98
CA GLU A 425 -4.75 -16.22 -3.53
C GLU A 425 -4.57 -17.70 -3.21
N ARG A 426 -5.39 -18.59 -3.79
CA ARG A 426 -5.28 -20.03 -3.55
C ARG A 426 -3.92 -20.58 -3.98
N MET A 427 -3.41 -20.14 -5.12
CA MET A 427 -2.08 -20.51 -5.58
C MET A 427 -1.01 -20.05 -4.59
N LEU A 428 -1.06 -18.79 -4.14
CA LEU A 428 -0.18 -18.28 -3.10
C LEU A 428 -0.30 -19.09 -1.79
N ALA A 429 -1.50 -19.49 -1.39
CA ALA A 429 -1.73 -20.29 -0.20
C ALA A 429 -1.08 -21.68 -0.27
N SER A 430 -0.89 -22.21 -1.49
CA SER A 430 -0.27 -23.52 -1.74
C SER A 430 1.26 -23.48 -1.88
N GLU A 431 1.86 -22.29 -1.94
CA GLU A 431 3.32 -22.14 -2.05
C GLU A 431 4.03 -22.54 -0.75
N ASP A 432 5.18 -23.21 -0.87
CA ASP A 432 6.06 -23.48 0.28
C ASP A 432 7.08 -22.34 0.49
N ILE A 433 6.57 -21.15 0.80
CA ILE A 433 7.39 -19.96 1.08
C ILE A 433 7.02 -19.31 2.42
N PRO A 434 7.98 -18.73 3.18
CA PRO A 434 7.71 -18.17 4.51
C PRO A 434 6.56 -17.15 4.56
N PHE A 435 6.39 -16.37 3.50
CA PHE A 435 5.37 -15.33 3.39
C PHE A 435 3.93 -15.86 3.52
N VAL A 436 3.66 -17.12 3.18
CA VAL A 436 2.32 -17.71 3.30
C VAL A 436 1.77 -17.62 4.72
N LEU A 437 2.65 -17.62 5.73
CA LEU A 437 2.30 -17.50 7.14
C LEU A 437 1.79 -16.10 7.52
N THR A 438 2.08 -15.09 6.70
CA THR A 438 1.70 -13.68 6.93
C THR A 438 0.78 -13.14 5.86
N ARG A 439 0.54 -13.86 4.76
CA ARG A 439 -0.14 -13.33 3.56
C ARG A 439 -1.51 -12.70 3.87
N LEU A 440 -2.25 -13.25 4.83
CA LEU A 440 -3.58 -12.77 5.23
C LEU A 440 -3.54 -11.52 6.13
N LYS A 441 -2.34 -11.07 6.55
CA LYS A 441 -2.16 -9.77 7.21
C LYS A 441 -2.12 -8.60 6.23
N PHE A 442 -1.90 -8.86 4.94
CA PHE A 442 -1.73 -7.80 3.95
C PHE A 442 -3.09 -7.32 3.44
N SER A 443 -3.52 -6.14 3.90
CA SER A 443 -4.86 -5.62 3.64
C SER A 443 -5.13 -5.37 2.16
N GLY A 444 -4.11 -5.02 1.37
CA GLY A 444 -4.26 -4.85 -0.08
C GLY A 444 -4.72 -6.14 -0.78
N ILE A 445 -4.22 -7.30 -0.36
CA ILE A 445 -4.66 -8.60 -0.88
C ILE A 445 -6.10 -8.87 -0.44
N LEU A 446 -6.42 -8.63 0.83
CA LEU A 446 -7.78 -8.81 1.36
C LEU A 446 -8.81 -7.91 0.66
N GLN A 447 -8.43 -6.69 0.29
CA GLN A 447 -9.28 -5.80 -0.50
C GLN A 447 -9.50 -6.30 -1.92
N CYS A 448 -8.47 -6.90 -2.55
CA CYS A 448 -8.62 -7.58 -3.84
C CYS A 448 -9.61 -8.76 -3.73
N VAL A 449 -9.46 -9.58 -2.70
CA VAL A 449 -10.38 -10.70 -2.42
C VAL A 449 -11.78 -10.18 -2.13
N GLY A 450 -11.92 -9.10 -1.37
CA GLY A 450 -13.19 -8.45 -1.07
C GLY A 450 -13.93 -8.02 -2.34
N ILE A 451 -13.27 -7.30 -3.26
CA ILE A 451 -13.93 -6.88 -4.52
C ILE A 451 -14.35 -8.08 -5.38
N ALA A 452 -13.55 -9.15 -5.40
CA ALA A 452 -13.90 -10.38 -6.10
C ALA A 452 -15.12 -11.08 -5.48
N ILE A 453 -15.17 -11.18 -4.15
CA ILE A 453 -16.35 -11.71 -3.43
C ILE A 453 -17.58 -10.86 -3.72
N THR A 454 -17.46 -9.53 -3.73
CA THR A 454 -18.57 -8.64 -4.10
C THR A 454 -19.10 -8.98 -5.50
N ALA A 455 -18.24 -9.09 -6.50
CA ALA A 455 -18.66 -9.43 -7.87
C ALA A 455 -19.38 -10.79 -7.95
N LEU A 456 -18.81 -11.83 -7.34
CA LEU A 456 -19.39 -13.17 -7.33
C LEU A 456 -20.72 -13.22 -6.56
N PHE A 457 -20.79 -12.49 -5.44
CA PHE A 457 -22.00 -12.36 -4.64
C PHE A 457 -23.12 -11.67 -5.42
N LEU A 458 -22.82 -10.54 -6.07
CA LEU A 458 -23.76 -9.83 -6.92
C LEU A 458 -24.26 -10.72 -8.07
N ASP A 459 -23.36 -11.46 -8.72
CA ASP A 459 -23.75 -12.41 -9.77
C ASP A 459 -24.71 -13.49 -9.27
N MET A 460 -24.43 -14.05 -8.10
CA MET A 460 -25.29 -15.05 -7.47
C MET A 460 -26.69 -14.51 -7.18
N CYS A 461 -26.79 -13.27 -6.70
CA CYS A 461 -28.07 -12.61 -6.40
C CYS A 461 -28.87 -12.29 -7.67
N LEU A 462 -28.20 -11.88 -8.75
CA LEU A 462 -28.85 -11.33 -9.93
C LEU A 462 -29.12 -12.38 -11.03
N SER A 463 -28.33 -13.45 -11.10
CA SER A 463 -28.42 -14.41 -12.20
C SER A 463 -29.60 -15.37 -12.08
N GLN A 464 -30.37 -15.47 -13.16
CA GLN A 464 -31.42 -16.49 -13.36
C GLN A 464 -30.98 -17.64 -14.29
N GLU A 465 -29.69 -17.68 -14.65
CA GLU A 465 -29.10 -18.62 -15.60
C GLU A 465 -29.17 -20.11 -15.16
N PRO A 466 -29.09 -21.07 -16.10
CA PRO A 466 -29.27 -22.51 -15.86
C PRO A 466 -28.16 -23.17 -15.03
N VAL A 467 -27.03 -22.50 -14.78
CA VAL A 467 -26.01 -22.99 -13.82
C VAL A 467 -26.69 -23.13 -12.45
N PRO A 468 -26.54 -24.27 -11.74
CA PRO A 468 -27.19 -24.44 -10.45
C PRO A 468 -26.80 -23.29 -9.52
N ARG A 469 -27.78 -22.55 -9.01
CA ARG A 469 -27.59 -21.51 -7.98
C ARG A 469 -26.71 -22.02 -6.82
N GLN A 470 -26.77 -23.33 -6.55
CA GLN A 470 -25.91 -24.03 -5.60
C GLN A 470 -24.40 -23.97 -5.91
N ALA A 471 -24.01 -24.05 -7.19
CA ALA A 471 -22.61 -23.97 -7.60
C ALA A 471 -22.04 -22.55 -7.38
N ARG A 472 -22.82 -21.52 -7.74
CA ARG A 472 -22.47 -20.11 -7.44
C ARG A 472 -22.39 -19.86 -5.93
N ARG A 473 -23.33 -20.41 -5.16
CA ARG A 473 -23.31 -20.37 -3.69
C ARG A 473 -22.02 -21.00 -3.15
N ALA A 474 -21.64 -22.18 -3.63
CA ALA A 474 -20.41 -22.84 -3.20
C ALA A 474 -19.15 -22.02 -3.55
N GLU A 475 -19.11 -21.40 -4.73
CA GLU A 475 -18.02 -20.50 -5.15
C GLU A 475 -17.88 -19.30 -4.21
N VAL A 476 -18.98 -18.65 -3.85
CA VAL A 476 -19.00 -17.52 -2.91
C VAL A 476 -18.61 -17.96 -1.49
N VAL A 477 -19.13 -19.08 -1.00
CA VAL A 477 -18.79 -19.63 0.33
C VAL A 477 -17.30 -19.89 0.44
N ASP A 478 -16.73 -20.54 -0.58
CA ASP A 478 -15.31 -20.86 -0.59
C ASP A 478 -14.46 -19.58 -0.59
N ALA A 479 -14.80 -18.59 -1.42
CA ALA A 479 -14.12 -17.31 -1.44
C ALA A 479 -14.22 -16.56 -0.09
N CYS A 480 -15.40 -16.55 0.55
CA CYS A 480 -15.58 -16.01 1.90
C CYS A 480 -14.75 -16.76 2.95
N GLY A 481 -14.42 -18.04 2.71
CA GLY A 481 -13.52 -18.82 3.55
C GLY A 481 -12.14 -18.18 3.70
N ILE A 482 -11.63 -17.54 2.65
CA ILE A 482 -10.35 -16.82 2.67
C ILE A 482 -10.41 -15.65 3.66
N LEU A 483 -11.47 -14.83 3.61
CA LEU A 483 -11.63 -13.70 4.54
C LEU A 483 -11.84 -14.19 5.98
N ARG A 484 -12.62 -15.26 6.17
CA ARG A 484 -12.82 -15.87 7.49
C ARG A 484 -11.49 -16.32 8.10
N ASP A 485 -10.63 -16.98 7.33
CA ASP A 485 -9.31 -17.39 7.82
C ASP A 485 -8.45 -16.19 8.21
N ALA A 486 -8.59 -15.07 7.49
CA ALA A 486 -7.88 -13.83 7.76
C ALA A 486 -8.37 -13.09 9.00
N THR A 487 -9.58 -13.35 9.51
CA THR A 487 -10.14 -12.66 10.69
C THR A 487 -9.29 -12.83 11.96
N LYS A 488 -8.50 -13.92 12.04
CA LYS A 488 -7.61 -14.22 13.18
C LYS A 488 -6.50 -13.18 13.34
N ASP A 489 -6.06 -12.58 12.23
CA ASP A 489 -4.86 -11.75 12.16
C ASP A 489 -5.11 -10.36 11.54
N SER A 490 -6.30 -10.11 10.99
CA SER A 490 -6.61 -8.87 10.25
C SER A 490 -7.94 -8.23 10.66
N PRO A 491 -7.92 -7.04 11.28
CA PRO A 491 -9.12 -6.23 11.51
C PRO A 491 -9.85 -5.84 10.22
N VAL A 492 -9.12 -5.71 9.10
CA VAL A 492 -9.71 -5.41 7.79
C VAL A 492 -10.57 -6.57 7.30
N ALA A 493 -10.12 -7.81 7.49
CA ALA A 493 -10.90 -8.99 7.13
C ALA A 493 -12.20 -9.09 7.92
N ILE A 494 -12.15 -8.81 9.24
CA ILE A 494 -13.34 -8.77 10.11
C ILE A 494 -14.36 -7.77 9.55
N LYS A 495 -13.93 -6.52 9.30
CA LYS A 495 -14.81 -5.47 8.77
C LYS A 495 -15.43 -5.85 7.43
N LEU A 496 -14.64 -6.39 6.50
CA LEU A 496 -15.14 -6.84 5.20
C LEU A 496 -16.21 -7.92 5.35
N LEU A 497 -15.93 -8.95 6.16
CA LEU A 497 -16.85 -10.06 6.38
C LEU A 497 -18.16 -9.60 7.06
N GLU A 498 -18.09 -8.73 8.06
CA GLU A 498 -19.25 -8.14 8.73
C GLU A 498 -20.12 -7.32 7.77
N SER A 499 -19.49 -6.55 6.88
CA SER A 499 -20.21 -5.80 5.85
C SER A 499 -20.89 -6.75 4.87
N PHE A 500 -20.22 -7.79 4.37
CA PHE A 500 -20.87 -8.81 3.55
C PHE A 500 -22.06 -9.47 4.27
N GLN A 501 -21.93 -9.80 5.55
CA GLN A 501 -23.02 -10.35 6.36
C GLN A 501 -24.21 -9.40 6.51
N ARG A 502 -23.95 -8.10 6.68
CA ARG A 502 -25.02 -7.08 6.78
C ARG A 502 -25.82 -7.02 5.49
N VAL A 503 -25.13 -6.98 4.37
CA VAL A 503 -25.71 -6.92 3.01
C VAL A 503 -26.52 -8.17 2.71
N VAL A 504 -25.95 -9.34 2.99
CA VAL A 504 -26.62 -10.64 2.88
C VAL A 504 -27.93 -10.66 3.66
N ARG A 505 -27.89 -10.27 4.94
CA ARG A 505 -29.08 -10.24 5.81
C ARG A 505 -30.14 -9.25 5.32
N LYS A 506 -29.74 -8.13 4.72
CA LYS A 506 -30.62 -7.09 4.20
C LYS A 506 -31.36 -7.54 2.93
N HIS A 507 -30.79 -8.48 2.15
CA HIS A 507 -31.26 -8.74 0.79
C HIS A 507 -31.74 -10.17 0.48
N ASP A 508 -31.50 -11.18 1.33
CA ASP A 508 -32.29 -12.43 1.30
C ASP A 508 -32.06 -13.33 2.55
N MET A 509 -33.15 -13.86 3.14
CA MET A 509 -33.09 -14.76 4.30
C MET A 509 -32.51 -16.16 3.97
N SER A 510 -32.51 -16.58 2.69
CA SER A 510 -31.93 -17.87 2.27
C SER A 510 -30.39 -17.89 2.26
N VAL A 511 -29.77 -16.71 2.33
CA VAL A 511 -28.31 -16.52 2.32
C VAL A 511 -27.76 -16.41 3.76
N SER A 512 -28.62 -16.19 4.76
CA SER A 512 -28.21 -16.22 6.17
C SER A 512 -27.65 -17.59 6.58
N GLU A 513 -28.18 -18.69 6.01
CA GLU A 513 -27.64 -20.05 6.22
C GLU A 513 -26.21 -20.20 5.65
N VAL A 514 -25.89 -19.52 4.55
CA VAL A 514 -24.61 -19.59 3.82
C VAL A 514 -23.42 -19.16 4.68
N ILE A 515 -23.62 -18.14 5.51
CA ILE A 515 -22.60 -17.62 6.41
C ILE A 515 -22.71 -18.27 7.81
N SER A 516 -23.91 -18.67 8.23
CA SER A 516 -24.10 -19.39 9.49
C SER A 516 -23.48 -20.80 9.48
N GLU A 517 -23.63 -21.56 8.39
CA GLU A 517 -22.97 -22.87 8.19
C GLU A 517 -21.44 -22.74 8.15
N SER A 518 -20.94 -21.61 7.65
CA SER A 518 -19.53 -21.25 7.64
C SER A 518 -18.98 -20.92 9.05
N LEU A 519 -19.81 -20.39 9.95
CA LEU A 519 -19.41 -19.94 11.28
C LEU A 519 -19.60 -21.00 12.38
N CYS A 520 -20.47 -21.99 12.20
CA CYS A 520 -20.72 -23.02 13.21
C CYS A 520 -19.68 -24.17 13.23
N ALA A 521 -18.72 -24.20 12.29
CA ALA A 521 -17.82 -25.34 12.13
C ALA A 521 -16.65 -25.40 13.14
N ASP A 522 -16.32 -24.33 13.87
CA ASP A 522 -15.23 -24.36 14.87
C ASP A 522 -15.47 -23.41 16.05
N ASN A 523 -16.54 -23.66 16.83
CA ASN A 523 -16.63 -23.13 18.20
C ASN A 523 -15.75 -23.98 19.14
N SER A 524 -14.43 -23.90 18.98
CA SER A 524 -13.50 -24.41 19.99
C SER A 524 -12.12 -23.75 19.98
N SER A 525 -12.03 -22.42 19.87
CA SER A 525 -10.85 -21.73 20.43
C SER A 525 -11.12 -20.26 20.73
N SER A 526 -11.00 -19.95 22.02
CA SER A 526 -11.05 -18.65 22.68
C SER A 526 -10.24 -17.53 22.01
N SER A 527 -10.83 -16.34 21.84
CA SER A 527 -10.05 -15.09 21.69
C SER A 527 -10.89 -13.79 21.79
N LEU A 528 -10.35 -12.82 22.54
CA LEU A 528 -10.39 -11.36 22.28
C LEU A 528 -11.68 -10.52 22.52
N THR A 529 -12.59 -10.89 23.41
CA THR A 529 -13.69 -10.00 23.81
C THR A 529 -13.35 -8.96 24.90
N ASP A 530 -12.21 -9.05 25.59
CA ASP A 530 -11.96 -8.26 26.82
C ASP A 530 -11.36 -6.86 26.61
N ILE A 531 -11.20 -6.37 25.37
CA ILE A 531 -10.60 -5.04 25.12
C ILE A 531 -11.65 -3.95 24.86
N ILE A 532 -12.94 -4.29 24.67
CA ILE A 532 -14.00 -3.31 24.35
C ILE A 532 -14.94 -3.03 25.54
N ALA A 533 -14.77 -3.73 26.67
CA ALA A 533 -15.75 -3.76 27.76
C ALA A 533 -15.72 -2.55 28.73
N ASN A 534 -15.23 -1.37 28.35
CA ASN A 534 -15.10 -0.25 29.30
C ASN A 534 -15.74 1.08 28.90
N GLU A 535 -16.60 1.12 27.88
CA GLU A 535 -17.46 2.28 27.63
C GLU A 535 -18.91 1.82 27.44
N GLN A 536 -19.58 1.54 28.55
CA GLN A 536 -21.03 1.42 28.61
C GLN A 536 -21.58 2.54 29.46
N ASP A 537 -22.19 3.54 28.81
CA ASP A 537 -23.18 4.40 29.45
C ASP A 537 -24.33 4.72 28.49
N ASN A 538 -25.51 4.19 28.86
CA ASN A 538 -26.89 4.62 28.62
C ASN A 538 -27.30 5.19 27.23
N ILE A 539 -28.08 4.40 26.48
CA ILE A 539 -29.00 4.88 25.43
C ILE A 539 -30.43 4.36 25.72
N PRO A 540 -31.50 5.18 25.62
CA PRO A 540 -32.87 4.79 25.97
C PRO A 540 -33.57 4.01 24.85
N ALA A 541 -34.45 3.09 25.25
CA ALA A 541 -35.27 2.26 24.36
C ALA A 541 -36.33 3.07 23.58
N LEU A 542 -36.52 2.75 22.30
CA LEU A 542 -37.68 3.17 21.49
C LEU A 542 -38.42 1.95 20.88
N PRO A 543 -39.73 2.07 20.58
CA PRO A 543 -40.69 0.96 20.61
C PRO A 543 -40.91 0.22 19.28
N HIS A 544 -41.32 -1.05 19.45
CA HIS A 544 -41.86 -2.07 18.53
C HIS A 544 -41.89 -1.83 17.01
N LEU A 545 -41.11 -2.66 16.30
CA LEU A 545 -40.94 -2.77 14.84
C LEU A 545 -42.00 -3.62 14.12
N ASP A 546 -43.08 -4.04 14.79
CA ASP A 546 -44.02 -5.02 14.23
C ASP A 546 -45.03 -4.42 13.25
N GLU A 547 -45.24 -3.09 13.23
CA GLU A 547 -46.23 -2.45 12.36
C GLU A 547 -45.70 -2.07 10.96
N ILE A 548 -44.37 -2.14 10.71
CA ILE A 548 -43.78 -1.79 9.41
C ILE A 548 -43.82 -2.98 8.42
N TRP A 549 -44.12 -4.20 8.89
CA TRP A 549 -43.95 -5.43 8.13
C TRP A 549 -45.13 -5.87 7.24
N GLN A 550 -46.26 -5.17 7.24
CA GLN A 550 -47.45 -5.62 6.47
C GLN A 550 -47.63 -4.98 5.08
N SER A 551 -46.74 -4.12 4.59
CA SER A 551 -46.94 -3.40 3.31
C SER A 551 -46.04 -3.83 2.14
N SER A 552 -45.12 -4.79 2.30
CA SER A 552 -44.11 -5.09 1.25
C SER A 552 -44.31 -6.40 0.47
N GLN A 553 -45.46 -7.06 0.57
CA GLN A 553 -45.80 -8.17 -0.33
C GLN A 553 -46.43 -7.65 -1.64
N THR A 554 -45.64 -6.98 -2.49
CA THR A 554 -45.96 -6.84 -3.93
C THR A 554 -44.72 -6.38 -4.70
N ASP A 555 -44.35 -7.14 -5.74
CA ASP A 555 -43.39 -6.85 -6.81
C ASP A 555 -42.02 -6.28 -6.41
N ALA A 556 -41.05 -7.18 -6.22
CA ALA A 556 -39.64 -6.83 -6.12
C ALA A 556 -39.11 -6.34 -7.48
N ASN A 557 -39.32 -5.05 -7.74
CA ASN A 557 -38.68 -4.35 -8.84
C ASN A 557 -37.17 -4.19 -8.50
N ILE A 558 -36.33 -5.09 -9.02
CA ILE A 558 -34.87 -5.10 -8.83
C ILE A 558 -34.20 -3.80 -9.32
N GLN A 559 -34.91 -2.99 -10.12
CA GLN A 559 -34.47 -1.65 -10.55
C GLN A 559 -34.50 -0.58 -9.46
N THR A 560 -35.16 -0.81 -8.31
CA THR A 560 -35.15 0.13 -7.18
C THR A 560 -34.11 -0.21 -6.12
N PHE A 561 -33.21 -1.16 -6.39
CA PHE A 561 -32.12 -1.51 -5.48
C PHE A 561 -31.04 -0.42 -5.52
N ASP A 562 -30.84 0.27 -4.39
CA ASP A 562 -29.84 1.32 -4.22
C ASP A 562 -28.43 0.69 -4.06
N TRP A 563 -27.82 0.35 -5.19
CA TRP A 563 -26.47 -0.23 -5.26
C TRP A 563 -25.42 0.75 -4.72
N ASP A 564 -25.65 2.06 -4.85
CA ASP A 564 -24.74 3.08 -4.32
C ASP A 564 -24.72 3.04 -2.79
N ALA A 565 -25.87 2.85 -2.14
CA ALA A 565 -25.93 2.64 -0.69
C ALA A 565 -25.22 1.35 -0.23
N LEU A 566 -25.25 0.29 -1.03
CA LEU A 566 -24.49 -0.94 -0.76
C LEU A 566 -22.98 -0.71 -0.80
N PHE A 567 -22.49 -0.04 -1.85
CA PHE A 567 -21.08 0.32 -1.98
C PHE A 567 -20.67 1.31 -0.87
N LEU A 568 -21.51 2.30 -0.54
CA LEU A 568 -21.31 3.22 0.59
C LEU A 568 -21.29 2.51 1.95
N GLU A 569 -22.12 1.48 2.19
CA GLU A 569 -22.10 0.68 3.44
C GLU A 569 -20.83 -0.19 3.55
N LEU A 570 -20.30 -0.69 2.42
CA LEU A 570 -19.00 -1.36 2.37
C LEU A 570 -17.83 -0.36 2.56
N ASP A 571 -18.05 0.91 2.20
CA ASP A 571 -17.03 1.96 2.18
C ASP A 571 -17.03 2.90 3.41
N CYS A 572 -18.05 2.83 4.29
CA CYS A 572 -18.17 3.68 5.48
C CYS A 572 -17.49 3.03 6.72
N PRO A 573 -16.32 3.51 7.17
CA PRO A 573 -15.86 3.24 8.52
C PRO A 573 -16.64 4.15 9.48
N MET A 574 -17.67 3.62 10.12
CA MET A 574 -18.30 4.16 11.34
C MET A 574 -18.54 5.68 11.33
N LEU A 575 -19.63 6.11 10.68
CA LEU A 575 -20.33 7.36 11.02
C LEU A 575 -21.63 7.00 11.75
N SER A 576 -21.48 6.48 12.97
CA SER A 576 -22.51 6.59 13.99
C SER A 576 -21.78 6.59 15.33
N SER A 577 -21.61 7.82 15.83
CA SER A 577 -21.31 8.26 17.21
C SER A 577 -21.14 7.19 18.27
#